data_AF-A0A958KBG0-F1
#
_entry.id   AF-A0A958KBG0-F1
#
_cell.length_a   1.000
_cell.length_b   1.000
_cell.length_c   1.000
_cell.angle_alpha   90.00
_cell.angle_beta   90.00
_cell.angle_gamma   90.00
#
_symmetry.space_group_name_H-M   'P 1'
#
loop_
_entity.id
_entity.type
_entity.pdbx_description
1 polymer ?
#
loop_
_entity_poly.entity_id
_entity_poly.type
_entity_poly.pdbx_seq_one_letter_code
_entity_poly.pdbx_strand_id
1 'polypeptide(L)'
;QKVYEDTLTAKSGLRAWASFDANQEALPRYFPNYYKRRVKRKIPMKSIHPDTPLAREDTVENKRFLRKSVLVPKKKFDIIPEIQIYDNKVNIVSWRDKLGIIIESQEIANALTAIFELCYGSARTFYGERK
;
A
#
# COMPACT_ATOMS: atom_id res chain seq x y z
N GLN A 1 -13.33 5.35 2.04
CA GLN A 1 -13.25 4.92 3.46
C GLN A 1 -13.74 3.49 3.67
N LYS A 2 -14.98 3.13 3.29
CA LYS A 2 -15.53 1.76 3.53
C LYS A 2 -14.61 0.62 3.06
N VAL A 3 -14.05 0.73 1.85
CA VAL A 3 -13.13 -0.30 1.32
C VAL A 3 -11.83 -0.47 2.14
N TYR A 4 -11.35 0.60 2.77
CA TYR A 4 -10.19 0.54 3.66
C TYR A 4 -10.51 -0.08 5.01
N GLU A 5 -11.72 0.11 5.52
CA GLU A 5 -12.13 -0.55 6.77
C GLU A 5 -12.11 -2.07 6.63
N ASP A 6 -12.44 -2.61 5.44
CA ASP A 6 -12.38 -4.06 5.19
C ASP A 6 -10.96 -4.62 5.36
N THR A 7 -9.92 -3.86 4.98
CA THR A 7 -8.52 -4.28 5.14
C THR A 7 -8.09 -4.43 6.61
N LEU A 8 -8.83 -3.85 7.57
CA LEU A 8 -8.60 -4.08 9.00
C LEU A 8 -9.03 -5.48 9.46
N THR A 9 -9.63 -6.29 8.60
CA THR A 9 -9.95 -7.70 8.85
C THR A 9 -8.82 -8.65 8.44
N ALA A 10 -7.81 -8.15 7.72
CA ALA A 10 -6.74 -8.94 7.13
C ALA A 10 -5.96 -9.77 8.16
N LYS A 11 -5.77 -11.06 7.88
CA LYS A 11 -5.00 -11.99 8.73
C LYS A 11 -3.58 -12.22 8.22
N SER A 12 -3.39 -12.19 6.91
CA SER A 12 -2.09 -12.42 6.25
C SER A 12 -1.21 -11.16 6.09
N GLY A 13 -1.67 -10.01 6.59
CA GLY A 13 -1.05 -8.72 6.31
C GLY A 13 -1.48 -8.15 4.95
N LEU A 14 -0.90 -7.00 4.58
CA LEU A 14 -1.23 -6.28 3.36
C LEU A 14 -0.02 -6.22 2.41
N ARG A 15 -0.29 -6.29 1.11
CA ARG A 15 0.63 -5.92 0.03
C ARG A 15 -0.01 -4.81 -0.79
N ALA A 16 0.69 -3.71 -1.00
CA ALA A 16 0.06 -2.55 -1.66
C ALA A 16 0.97 -1.86 -2.69
N TRP A 17 0.39 -1.56 -3.85
CA TRP A 17 0.85 -0.44 -4.68
C TRP A 17 0.03 0.77 -4.28
N ALA A 18 0.68 1.87 -3.90
CA ALA A 18 -0.03 3.05 -3.42
C ALA A 18 0.81 4.32 -3.62
N SER A 19 0.20 5.47 -3.31
CA SER A 19 0.88 6.76 -3.21
C SER A 19 0.48 7.44 -1.92
N PHE A 20 1.47 7.75 -1.07
CA PHE A 20 1.25 8.54 0.14
C PHE A 20 0.61 9.89 -0.19
N ASP A 21 1.10 10.56 -1.23
CA ASP A 21 0.58 11.85 -1.71
C ASP A 21 -0.91 11.74 -2.08
N ALA A 22 -1.29 10.77 -2.92
CA ALA A 22 -2.66 10.62 -3.38
C ALA A 22 -3.62 10.25 -2.25
N ASN A 23 -3.16 9.40 -1.31
CA ASN A 23 -3.91 9.03 -0.12
C ASN A 23 -4.17 10.25 0.78
N GLN A 24 -3.13 11.01 1.10
CA GLN A 24 -3.23 12.19 1.97
C GLN A 24 -4.07 13.30 1.34
N GLU A 25 -3.96 13.51 0.02
CA GLU A 25 -4.82 14.43 -0.72
C GLU A 25 -6.30 14.01 -0.67
N ALA A 26 -6.58 12.74 -0.92
CA ALA A 26 -7.95 12.24 -0.96
C ALA A 26 -8.64 12.22 0.41
N LEU A 27 -7.91 11.84 1.48
CA LEU A 27 -8.48 11.67 2.83
C LEU A 27 -7.48 12.08 3.95
N PRO A 28 -7.16 13.38 4.11
CA PRO A 28 -6.06 13.85 4.95
C PRO A 28 -6.17 13.47 6.44
N ARG A 29 -7.39 13.45 6.98
CA ARG A 29 -7.64 13.13 8.40
C ARG A 29 -7.79 11.62 8.68
N TYR A 30 -8.01 10.82 7.65
CA TYR A 30 -8.35 9.41 7.81
C TYR A 30 -7.10 8.54 8.04
N PHE A 31 -6.08 8.73 7.21
CA PHE A 31 -4.90 7.89 7.18
C PHE A 31 -4.10 7.82 8.48
N PRO A 32 -3.82 8.96 9.16
CA PRO A 32 -3.12 8.92 10.45
C PRO A 32 -3.84 8.07 11.51
N ASN A 33 -5.18 8.09 11.53
CA ASN A 33 -5.97 7.26 12.43
C ASN A 33 -6.04 5.79 11.96
N TYR A 34 -6.19 5.56 10.66
CA TYR A 34 -6.19 4.23 10.07
C TYR A 34 -4.89 3.46 10.39
N TYR A 35 -3.72 4.09 10.26
CA TYR A 35 -2.45 3.44 10.57
C TYR A 35 -2.38 2.95 12.03
N LYS A 36 -2.83 3.76 12.99
CA LYS A 36 -2.89 3.37 14.41
C LYS A 36 -3.81 2.16 14.62
N ARG A 37 -4.97 2.14 13.96
CA ARG A 37 -5.94 1.03 14.05
C ARG A 37 -5.41 -0.26 13.42
N ARG A 38 -4.64 -0.17 12.33
CA ARG A 38 -3.97 -1.31 11.68
C ARG A 38 -2.87 -1.88 12.57
N VAL A 39 -2.04 -1.02 13.16
CA VAL A 39 -0.98 -1.42 14.10
C VAL A 39 -1.54 -2.09 15.35
N LYS A 40 -2.62 -1.54 15.93
CA LYS A 40 -3.30 -2.16 17.10
C LYS A 40 -3.76 -3.60 16.80
N ARG A 41 -4.13 -3.88 15.56
CA ARG A 41 -4.51 -5.22 15.07
C ARG A 41 -3.33 -6.07 14.62
N LYS A 42 -2.10 -5.56 14.72
CA LYS A 42 -0.86 -6.25 14.34
C LYS A 42 -0.83 -6.70 12.88
N ILE A 43 -1.46 -5.94 11.97
CA ILE A 43 -1.52 -6.27 10.54
C ILE A 43 -0.30 -5.64 9.84
N PRO A 44 0.73 -6.42 9.45
CA PRO A 44 1.90 -5.89 8.77
C PRO A 44 1.59 -5.49 7.34
N MET A 45 2.41 -4.63 6.73
CA MET A 45 2.23 -4.17 5.36
C MET A 45 3.55 -4.13 4.60
N LYS A 46 3.57 -4.64 3.38
CA LYS A 46 4.60 -4.33 2.37
C LYS A 46 4.00 -3.38 1.35
N SER A 47 4.74 -2.37 0.91
CA SER A 47 4.20 -1.44 -0.08
C SER A 47 5.22 -0.80 -1.00
N ILE A 48 4.78 -0.48 -2.21
CA ILE A 48 5.58 0.20 -3.25
C ILE A 48 4.94 1.57 -3.49
N HIS A 49 5.76 2.63 -3.41
CA HIS A 49 5.31 4.02 -3.59
C HIS A 49 6.21 4.79 -4.55
N PRO A 50 5.67 5.76 -5.31
CA PRO A 50 6.50 6.72 -6.03
C PRO A 50 7.40 7.50 -5.06
N ASP A 51 8.65 7.75 -5.46
CA ASP A 51 9.62 8.51 -4.68
C ASP A 51 9.28 10.02 -4.70
N THR A 52 8.60 10.49 -3.65
CA THR A 52 8.24 11.90 -3.39
C THR A 52 8.85 12.37 -2.07
N PRO A 53 8.92 13.70 -1.82
CA PRO A 53 9.33 14.22 -0.51
C PRO A 53 8.50 13.61 0.64
N LEU A 54 7.17 13.60 0.48
CA LEU A 54 6.25 13.01 1.47
C LEU A 54 6.50 11.51 1.66
N ALA A 55 6.66 10.75 0.58
CA ALA A 55 6.91 9.31 0.68
C ALA A 55 8.23 9.01 1.42
N ARG A 56 9.27 9.82 1.22
CA ARG A 56 10.53 9.71 1.97
C ARG A 56 10.32 9.95 3.45
N GLU A 57 9.59 11.00 3.83
CA GLU A 57 9.24 11.30 5.22
C GLU A 57 8.43 10.16 5.86
N ASP A 58 7.36 9.71 5.19
CA ASP A 58 6.51 8.63 5.70
C ASP A 58 7.24 7.30 5.84
N THR A 59 8.27 7.03 5.01
CA THR A 59 9.06 5.79 5.13
C THR A 59 9.90 5.72 6.40
N VAL A 60 10.22 6.85 7.04
CA VAL A 60 10.92 6.88 8.34
C VAL A 60 10.07 6.17 9.41
N GLU A 61 8.76 6.33 9.34
CA GLU A 61 7.81 5.76 10.30
C GLU A 61 7.44 4.29 10.00
N ASN A 62 8.11 3.65 9.04
CA ASN A 62 7.82 2.28 8.61
C ASN A 62 7.78 1.30 9.79
N LYS A 63 8.79 1.32 10.67
CA LYS A 63 8.85 0.43 11.84
C LYS A 63 7.68 0.68 12.79
N ARG A 64 7.36 1.94 13.08
CA ARG A 64 6.24 2.33 13.95
C ARG A 64 4.90 1.85 13.41
N PHE A 65 4.71 1.93 12.09
CA PHE A 65 3.47 1.54 11.43
C PHE A 65 3.46 0.10 10.89
N LEU A 66 4.34 -0.79 11.40
CA LEU A 66 4.43 -2.19 10.96
C LEU A 66 4.45 -2.31 9.42
N ARG A 67 5.28 -1.49 8.77
CA ARG A 67 5.33 -1.37 7.32
C ARG A 67 6.76 -1.59 6.82
N LYS A 68 6.89 -2.19 5.64
CA LYS A 68 8.10 -2.24 4.83
C LYS A 68 7.78 -1.59 3.48
N SER A 69 8.12 -0.32 3.35
CA SER A 69 7.91 0.42 2.09
C SER A 69 9.18 0.43 1.26
N VAL A 70 9.00 0.34 -0.06
CA VAL A 70 10.04 0.59 -1.06
C VAL A 70 9.58 1.73 -1.95
N LEU A 71 10.54 2.54 -2.39
CA LEU A 71 10.29 3.67 -3.26
C LEU A 71 10.72 3.32 -4.69
N VAL A 72 9.98 3.83 -5.68
CA VAL A 72 10.31 3.68 -7.11
C VAL A 72 10.41 5.06 -7.78
N PRO A 73 11.22 5.24 -8.84
CA PRO A 73 11.35 6.52 -9.50
C PRO A 73 10.01 7.04 -10.03
N LYS A 74 9.48 8.12 -9.42
CA LYS A 74 8.17 8.70 -9.79
C LYS A 74 8.05 9.01 -11.28
N LYS A 75 9.12 9.53 -11.90
CA LYS A 75 9.15 9.84 -13.34
C LYS A 75 8.89 8.61 -14.24
N LYS A 76 9.18 7.40 -13.75
CA LYS A 76 8.95 6.15 -14.48
C LYS A 76 7.67 5.44 -14.02
N PHE A 77 7.35 5.55 -12.73
CA PHE A 77 6.28 4.81 -12.07
C PHE A 77 5.45 5.77 -11.21
N ASP A 78 4.51 6.49 -11.84
CA ASP A 78 3.59 7.38 -11.15
C ASP A 78 2.32 6.64 -10.73
N ILE A 79 2.48 5.77 -9.74
CA ILE A 79 1.38 4.99 -9.17
C ILE A 79 0.48 5.94 -8.39
N ILE A 80 -0.73 6.16 -8.89
CA ILE A 80 -1.75 6.99 -8.25
C ILE A 80 -2.85 6.15 -7.60
N PRO A 81 -3.50 5.18 -8.28
CA PRO A 81 -4.49 4.35 -7.62
C PRO A 81 -3.81 3.47 -6.57
N GLU A 82 -4.59 3.08 -5.57
CA GLU A 82 -4.14 2.10 -4.59
C GLU A 82 -4.71 0.72 -4.90
N ILE A 83 -3.85 -0.28 -4.93
CA ILE A 83 -4.23 -1.69 -5.06
C ILE A 83 -3.64 -2.42 -3.86
N GLN A 84 -4.49 -3.05 -3.06
CA GLN A 84 -4.10 -3.77 -1.84
C GLN A 84 -4.57 -5.21 -1.91
N ILE A 85 -3.69 -6.14 -1.58
CA ILE A 85 -3.96 -7.57 -1.55
C ILE A 85 -3.87 -8.06 -0.11
N TYR A 86 -4.85 -8.86 0.31
CA TYR A 86 -4.91 -9.47 1.63
C TYR A 86 -5.83 -10.70 1.60
N ASP A 87 -5.40 -11.77 2.25
CA ASP A 87 -6.14 -13.04 2.31
C ASP A 87 -6.58 -13.49 0.89
N ASN A 88 -7.88 -13.67 0.64
CA ASN A 88 -8.45 -13.97 -0.69
C ASN A 88 -9.02 -12.72 -1.40
N LYS A 89 -8.66 -11.51 -0.95
CA LYS A 89 -9.26 -10.25 -1.39
C LYS A 89 -8.25 -9.29 -2.02
N VAL A 90 -8.79 -8.48 -2.92
CA VAL A 90 -8.09 -7.36 -3.56
C VAL A 90 -8.96 -6.13 -3.44
N ASN A 91 -8.44 -5.10 -2.78
CA ASN A 91 -9.03 -3.77 -2.74
C ASN A 91 -8.37 -2.88 -3.80
N ILE A 92 -9.14 -2.22 -4.65
CA ILE A 92 -8.67 -1.24 -5.62
C ILE A 92 -9.39 0.08 -5.34
N VAL A 93 -8.60 1.15 -5.20
CA VAL A 93 -9.11 2.51 -4.98
C VAL A 93 -8.58 3.44 -6.06
N SER A 94 -9.49 3.97 -6.87
CA SER A 94 -9.19 5.10 -7.75
C SER A 94 -9.53 6.40 -7.02
N TRP A 95 -8.50 7.15 -6.63
CA TRP A 95 -8.67 8.40 -5.89
C TRP A 95 -9.33 9.50 -6.70
N ARG A 96 -8.96 9.62 -7.98
CA ARG A 96 -9.49 10.64 -8.89
C ARG A 96 -10.97 10.39 -9.19
N ASP A 97 -11.34 9.13 -9.42
CA ASP A 97 -12.71 8.74 -9.75
C ASP A 97 -13.58 8.52 -8.49
N LYS A 98 -12.98 8.61 -7.29
CA LYS A 98 -13.62 8.32 -6.00
C LYS A 98 -14.29 6.95 -5.97
N LEU A 99 -13.68 5.97 -6.65
CA LEU A 99 -14.18 4.61 -6.79
C LEU A 99 -13.39 3.65 -5.91
N GLY A 100 -14.09 2.73 -5.25
CA GLY A 100 -13.50 1.63 -4.51
C GLY A 100 -14.13 0.31 -4.92
N ILE A 101 -13.31 -0.70 -5.16
CA ILE A 101 -13.71 -2.04 -5.59
C ILE A 101 -13.07 -3.04 -4.63
N ILE A 102 -13.85 -3.98 -4.11
CA ILE A 102 -13.31 -5.17 -3.45
C ILE A 102 -13.66 -6.37 -4.33
N ILE A 103 -12.63 -7.13 -4.69
CA ILE A 103 -12.76 -8.40 -5.39
C ILE A 103 -12.40 -9.48 -4.38
N GLU A 104 -13.32 -10.41 -4.14
CA GLU A 104 -13.08 -11.59 -3.32
C GLU A 104 -12.91 -12.81 -4.23
N SER A 105 -11.65 -13.19 -4.48
CA SER A 105 -11.27 -14.31 -5.32
C SER A 105 -9.85 -14.74 -4.98
N GLN A 106 -9.69 -15.99 -4.52
CA GLN A 106 -8.38 -16.53 -4.18
C GLN A 106 -7.44 -16.58 -5.39
N GLU A 107 -7.97 -16.91 -6.58
CA GLU A 107 -7.19 -17.00 -7.81
C GLU A 107 -6.61 -15.65 -8.20
N ILE A 108 -7.43 -14.59 -8.19
CA ILE A 108 -7.00 -13.22 -8.50
C ILE A 108 -6.01 -12.72 -7.44
N ALA A 109 -6.30 -12.96 -6.16
CA ALA A 109 -5.41 -12.56 -5.06
C ALA A 109 -4.03 -13.24 -5.16
N ASN A 110 -3.99 -14.52 -5.54
CA ASN A 110 -2.74 -15.26 -5.76
C ASN A 110 -1.95 -14.69 -6.94
N ALA A 111 -2.61 -14.47 -8.08
CA ALA A 111 -1.97 -13.92 -9.28
C ALA A 111 -1.37 -12.53 -9.00
N LEU A 112 -2.14 -11.63 -8.37
CA LEU A 112 -1.64 -10.30 -8.02
C LEU A 112 -0.55 -10.36 -6.93
N THR A 113 -0.60 -11.33 -6.01
CA THR A 113 0.48 -11.52 -5.03
C THR A 113 1.79 -11.89 -5.71
N ALA A 114 1.76 -12.79 -6.70
CA ALA A 114 2.95 -13.15 -7.47
C ALA A 114 3.52 -11.93 -8.21
N ILE A 115 2.66 -11.15 -8.87
CA ILE A 115 3.05 -9.90 -9.55
C ILE A 115 3.63 -8.90 -8.54
N PHE A 116 3.02 -8.77 -7.36
CA PHE A 116 3.52 -7.89 -6.31
C PHE A 116 4.92 -8.26 -5.88
N GLU A 117 5.21 -9.54 -5.60
CA GLU A 117 6.54 -9.94 -5.12
C GLU A 117 7.62 -9.74 -6.21
N LEU A 118 7.28 -9.92 -7.50
CA LEU A 118 8.17 -9.54 -8.62
C LEU A 118 8.45 -8.04 -8.64
N CYS A 119 7.40 -7.21 -8.59
CA CYS A 119 7.51 -5.76 -8.53
C CYS A 119 8.30 -5.29 -7.31
N TYR A 120 8.04 -5.88 -6.14
CA TYR A 120 8.67 -5.52 -4.88
C TYR A 120 10.15 -5.89 -4.87
N GLY A 121 10.50 -7.06 -5.41
CA GLY A 121 11.89 -7.49 -5.61
C GLY A 121 12.66 -6.51 -6.51
N SER A 122 12.08 -6.15 -7.66
CA SER A 122 12.66 -5.15 -8.56
C SER A 122 12.74 -3.76 -7.93
N ALA A 123 11.69 -3.33 -7.23
CA ALA A 123 11.63 -2.00 -6.62
C ALA A 123 12.77 -1.75 -5.62
N ARG A 124 13.20 -2.79 -4.89
CA ARG A 124 14.31 -2.71 -3.93
C ARG A 124 15.66 -2.39 -4.58
N THR A 125 15.82 -2.63 -5.88
CA THR A 125 17.11 -2.43 -6.56
C THR A 125 17.31 -1.00 -7.04
N PHE A 126 16.25 -0.19 -7.21
CA PHE A 126 16.35 1.16 -7.77
C PHE A 126 17.17 2.15 -6.94
N TYR A 127 17.21 1.97 -5.62
CA TYR A 127 17.91 2.88 -4.70
C TYR A 127 18.94 2.18 -3.82
N GLY A 128 19.21 0.89 -4.10
CA GLY A 128 19.97 0.00 -3.24
C GLY A 128 19.30 -0.24 -1.89
N GLU A 129 19.69 -1.31 -1.19
CA GLU A 129 19.49 -1.34 0.26
C GLU A 129 20.32 -0.18 0.81
N ARG A 130 19.69 0.97 1.10
CA ARG A 130 20.33 2.00 1.91
C ARG A 130 20.63 1.35 3.26
N LYS A 131 21.88 0.90 3.42
CA LYS A 131 22.45 0.41 4.67
C LYS A 131 22.37 1.51 5.73
#